data_AF-A0A6V7QJT8-F1
#
_entry.id   AF-A0A6V7QJT8-F1
#
_cell.length_a   1.000
_cell.length_b   1.000
_cell.length_c   1.000
_cell.angle_alpha   90.00
_cell.angle_beta   90.00
_cell.angle_gamma   90.00
#
_symmetry.space_group_name_H-M   'P 1'
#
loop_
_entity.id
_entity.type
_entity.pdbx_description
1 polymer ?
#
loop_
_entity_poly.entity_id
_entity_poly.type
_entity_poly.pdbx_seq_one_letter_code
_entity_poly.pdbx_strand_id
1 'polypeptide(L)'
;MCVPSTDPCPLVVEVGDSDLALSTHSLCDEKFRVVLVGQKEELPLIQARNRETNLHHEIVEEIFALGRIAAPSTITGLLNYARNLVSMLFLGHLGHVELAAGALSVGFANITGYSIIFGLAMGMEPICGQAFGAQKQTLLTLTLHRTIAFLLLISIPITFLWLHVDKILLLLDQDPKITSLARIYLLYALPDLFLQCILNPFRIYLRSQNITNPIALCSFVASLVHIIVNHYLVHVLKTGIKGVAMGVVVANFSLTMLLLCYAYSSEACKMAWNTTLSFDCFREWGTIIRLAIPSCISVCLEWWWYELMIILCGLLSGPQETVSAIGVLMQMTALVYVFPSSLSYGVSTRVAQELGAGRPESARKASMIGAVFGAGLGIAAMAFNLWARAWWGPYSLTVAQF
;
A
#
# COMPACT_ATOMS: atom_id res chain seq x y z
N MET A 1 -18.40 -61.70 -27.75
CA MET A 1 -17.33 -62.35 -28.53
C MET A 1 -16.65 -61.29 -29.38
N CYS A 2 -15.35 -61.13 -29.14
CA CYS A 2 -14.24 -60.57 -29.94
C CYS A 2 -14.34 -59.21 -30.65
N VAL A 3 -13.59 -58.26 -30.07
CA VAL A 3 -12.69 -57.23 -30.68
C VAL A 3 -11.32 -57.96 -30.94
N PRO A 4 -10.24 -57.49 -31.65
CA PRO A 4 -9.81 -56.08 -31.82
C PRO A 4 -8.91 -55.60 -33.02
N SER A 5 -8.62 -54.27 -32.98
CA SER A 5 -7.35 -53.53 -33.29
C SER A 5 -6.96 -53.18 -34.75
N THR A 6 -6.28 -52.08 -35.13
CA THR A 6 -5.63 -50.88 -34.50
C THR A 6 -5.19 -49.87 -35.61
N ASP A 7 -5.02 -48.58 -35.28
CA ASP A 7 -4.46 -47.46 -36.09
C ASP A 7 -2.95 -47.62 -36.47
N PRO A 8 -2.19 -46.57 -36.91
CA PRO A 8 -2.05 -45.94 -38.25
C PRO A 8 -0.59 -46.01 -38.80
N CYS A 9 -0.31 -45.60 -40.05
CA CYS A 9 1.06 -45.60 -40.63
C CYS A 9 1.54 -44.20 -41.10
N PRO A 10 2.81 -43.81 -40.86
CA PRO A 10 3.38 -42.49 -41.19
C PRO A 10 4.11 -42.48 -42.54
N LEU A 11 4.14 -41.33 -43.21
CA LEU A 11 4.97 -41.07 -44.40
C LEU A 11 6.32 -40.49 -43.99
N VAL A 12 7.35 -41.30 -44.15
CA VAL A 12 8.78 -40.97 -44.05
C VAL A 12 9.21 -40.34 -45.39
N VAL A 13 9.92 -39.22 -45.37
CA VAL A 13 10.64 -38.68 -46.53
C VAL A 13 12.13 -38.79 -46.23
N GLU A 14 12.81 -39.68 -46.95
CA GLU A 14 14.25 -39.89 -46.91
C GLU A 14 15.02 -38.74 -47.58
N VAL A 15 16.14 -38.35 -46.98
CA VAL A 15 17.14 -37.43 -47.53
C VAL A 15 18.25 -38.30 -48.15
N GLY A 16 18.46 -38.18 -49.46
CA GLY A 16 19.53 -38.86 -50.18
C GLY A 16 20.62 -37.89 -50.64
N ASP A 17 21.84 -38.08 -50.12
CA ASP A 17 23.10 -37.52 -50.62
C ASP A 17 23.56 -38.27 -51.88
N SER A 18 23.93 -37.58 -52.96
CA SER A 18 24.92 -38.04 -53.94
C SER A 18 25.47 -36.87 -54.78
N ASP A 19 26.80 -36.76 -54.82
CA ASP A 19 27.58 -35.77 -55.56
C ASP A 19 27.66 -35.97 -57.09
N LEU A 20 27.95 -34.85 -57.77
CA LEU A 20 28.78 -34.65 -58.98
C LEU A 20 28.23 -34.91 -60.40
N ALA A 21 28.02 -33.81 -61.14
CA ALA A 21 28.60 -33.61 -62.48
C ALA A 21 28.67 -32.11 -62.85
N LEU A 22 29.89 -31.62 -63.06
CA LEU A 22 30.20 -30.31 -63.64
C LEU A 22 29.68 -30.20 -65.09
N SER A 23 29.03 -29.08 -65.43
CA SER A 23 29.29 -28.42 -66.71
C SER A 23 29.20 -26.91 -66.53
N THR A 24 30.29 -26.24 -66.89
CA THR A 24 30.51 -24.80 -66.82
C THR A 24 29.83 -24.10 -67.99
N HIS A 25 28.92 -23.17 -67.71
CA HIS A 25 28.76 -21.98 -68.53
C HIS A 25 28.55 -20.75 -67.65
N SER A 26 29.34 -19.74 -67.98
CA SER A 26 29.71 -18.56 -67.20
C SER A 26 28.63 -17.48 -67.12
N LEU A 27 28.79 -16.61 -66.11
CA LEU A 27 28.26 -15.24 -65.97
C LEU A 27 26.86 -15.09 -65.35
N CYS A 28 26.77 -15.30 -64.05
CA CYS A 28 26.01 -14.46 -63.11
C CYS A 28 26.09 -15.11 -61.72
N ASP A 29 26.95 -14.63 -60.80
CA ASP A 29 26.59 -14.69 -59.36
C ASP A 29 27.49 -13.96 -58.36
N GLU A 30 28.52 -13.20 -58.74
CA GLU A 30 29.24 -12.41 -57.72
C GLU A 30 28.38 -11.30 -57.11
N LYS A 31 27.46 -10.70 -57.90
CA LYS A 31 26.51 -9.69 -57.38
C LYS A 31 25.47 -10.28 -56.43
N PHE A 32 25.09 -11.55 -56.59
CA PHE A 32 24.08 -12.21 -55.76
C PHE A 32 24.70 -12.76 -54.45
N ARG A 33 25.96 -13.21 -54.51
CA ARG A 33 26.72 -13.62 -53.32
C ARG A 33 26.99 -12.46 -52.36
N VAL A 34 27.28 -11.25 -52.87
CA VAL A 34 27.51 -10.07 -52.03
C VAL A 34 26.21 -9.60 -51.35
N VAL A 35 25.05 -9.73 -52.01
CA VAL A 35 23.75 -9.40 -51.40
C VAL A 35 23.35 -10.39 -50.31
N LEU A 36 23.62 -11.69 -50.51
CA LEU A 36 23.31 -12.72 -49.51
C LEU A 36 24.26 -12.72 -48.30
N VAL A 37 25.52 -12.31 -48.47
CA VAL A 37 26.48 -12.16 -47.37
C VAL A 37 26.15 -10.92 -46.52
N GLY A 38 25.75 -9.80 -47.15
CA GLY A 38 25.30 -8.60 -46.43
C GLY A 38 24.00 -8.82 -45.62
N GLN A 39 23.03 -9.56 -46.14
CA GLN A 39 21.78 -9.86 -45.42
C GLN A 39 21.96 -10.79 -44.21
N LYS A 40 23.00 -11.65 -44.19
CA LYS A 40 23.20 -12.64 -43.13
C LYS A 40 23.81 -12.04 -41.86
N GLU A 41 24.59 -10.96 -41.98
CA GLU A 41 25.12 -10.18 -40.85
C GLU A 41 24.15 -9.09 -40.37
N GLU A 42 23.31 -8.54 -41.24
CA GLU A 42 22.29 -7.54 -40.86
C GLU A 42 21.10 -8.13 -40.10
N LEU A 43 20.72 -9.40 -40.36
CA LEU A 43 19.60 -10.05 -39.70
C LEU A 43 19.74 -10.17 -38.16
N PRO A 44 20.90 -10.60 -37.60
CA PRO A 44 21.09 -10.60 -36.14
C PRO A 44 21.15 -9.19 -35.54
N LEU A 45 21.65 -8.18 -36.28
CA LEU A 45 21.65 -6.78 -35.83
C LEU A 45 20.25 -6.17 -35.80
N ILE A 46 19.43 -6.46 -36.81
CA ILE A 46 18.02 -6.03 -36.87
C ILE A 46 17.21 -6.75 -35.78
N GLN A 47 17.44 -8.05 -35.56
CA GLN A 47 16.80 -8.79 -34.47
C GLN A 47 17.22 -8.27 -33.09
N ALA A 48 18.50 -7.95 -32.89
CA ALA A 48 19.00 -7.35 -31.65
C ALA A 48 18.37 -5.96 -31.42
N ARG A 49 18.33 -5.10 -32.44
CA ARG A 49 17.71 -3.77 -32.38
C ARG A 49 16.20 -3.84 -32.14
N ASN A 50 15.50 -4.78 -32.78
CA ASN A 50 14.06 -5.00 -32.55
C ASN A 50 13.80 -5.54 -31.14
N ARG A 51 14.66 -6.43 -30.63
CA ARG A 51 14.58 -6.95 -29.27
C ARG A 51 14.82 -5.85 -28.23
N GLU A 52 15.79 -4.97 -28.48
CA GLU A 52 16.08 -3.81 -27.64
C GLU A 52 14.91 -2.81 -27.65
N THR A 53 14.36 -2.49 -28.82
CA THR A 53 13.20 -1.60 -28.96
C THR A 53 11.96 -2.16 -28.26
N ASN A 54 11.69 -3.46 -28.40
CA ASN A 54 10.59 -4.14 -27.70
C ASN A 54 10.80 -4.14 -26.18
N LEU A 55 12.04 -4.37 -25.72
CA LEU A 55 12.38 -4.33 -24.30
C LEU A 55 12.16 -2.93 -23.70
N HIS A 56 12.62 -1.87 -24.38
CA HIS A 56 12.38 -0.50 -23.95
C HIS A 56 10.89 -0.18 -23.87
N HIS A 57 10.11 -0.61 -24.87
CA HIS A 57 8.68 -0.42 -24.87
C HIS A 57 8.00 -1.11 -23.68
N GLU A 58 8.32 -2.38 -23.45
CA GLU A 58 7.79 -3.16 -22.31
C GLU A 58 8.16 -2.54 -20.95
N ILE A 59 9.39 -2.02 -20.80
CA ILE A 59 9.82 -1.35 -19.57
C ILE A 59 9.00 -0.07 -19.35
N VAL A 60 8.82 0.74 -20.40
CA VAL A 60 8.07 1.99 -20.32
C VAL A 60 6.60 1.72 -19.98
N GLU A 61 5.99 0.71 -20.60
CA GLU A 61 4.62 0.30 -20.28
C GLU A 61 4.48 -0.11 -18.81
N GLU A 62 5.41 -0.89 -18.29
CA GLU A 62 5.34 -1.32 -16.88
C GLU A 62 5.59 -0.14 -15.92
N ILE A 63 6.46 0.81 -16.26
CA ILE A 63 6.64 2.05 -15.49
C ILE A 63 5.31 2.83 -15.43
N PHE A 64 4.61 2.97 -16.55
CA PHE A 64 3.31 3.63 -16.57
C PHE A 64 2.25 2.86 -15.78
N ALA A 65 2.24 1.53 -15.86
CA ALA A 65 1.33 0.68 -15.10
C ALA A 65 1.54 0.81 -13.59
N LEU A 66 2.80 0.79 -13.13
CA LEU A 66 3.17 1.06 -11.75
C LEU A 66 2.77 2.49 -11.33
N GLY A 67 3.09 3.48 -12.17
CA GLY A 67 2.78 4.89 -11.93
C GLY A 67 1.29 5.17 -11.75
N ARG A 68 0.43 4.47 -12.50
CA ARG A 68 -1.04 4.57 -12.39
C ARG A 68 -1.56 4.16 -11.01
N ILE A 69 -0.85 3.29 -10.28
CA ILE A 69 -1.21 2.90 -8.92
C ILE A 69 -0.45 3.75 -7.89
N ALA A 70 0.86 3.90 -8.07
CA ALA A 70 1.75 4.52 -7.11
C ALA A 70 1.56 6.03 -6.99
N ALA A 71 1.32 6.77 -8.08
CA ALA A 71 1.19 8.23 -8.02
C ALA A 71 -0.08 8.67 -7.25
N PRO A 72 -1.29 8.13 -7.51
CA PRO A 72 -2.47 8.48 -6.72
C PRO A 72 -2.37 7.98 -5.27
N SER A 73 -1.67 6.86 -5.05
CA SER A 73 -1.38 6.34 -3.71
C SER A 73 -0.44 7.27 -2.94
N THR A 74 0.54 7.89 -3.61
CA THR A 74 1.44 8.91 -3.05
C THR A 74 0.64 10.13 -2.61
N ILE A 75 -0.25 10.64 -3.48
CA ILE A 75 -1.15 11.75 -3.14
C ILE A 75 -1.99 11.41 -1.90
N THR A 76 -2.57 10.20 -1.87
CA THR A 76 -3.37 9.72 -0.73
C THR A 76 -2.53 9.67 0.55
N GLY A 77 -1.30 9.17 0.49
CA GLY A 77 -0.38 9.10 1.62
C GLY A 77 0.02 10.48 2.14
N LEU A 78 0.33 11.42 1.26
CA LEU A 78 0.64 12.80 1.62
C LEU A 78 -0.54 13.51 2.28
N LEU A 79 -1.76 13.28 1.80
CA LEU A 79 -2.99 13.80 2.41
C LEU A 79 -3.22 13.21 3.79
N ASN A 80 -2.98 11.91 3.99
CA ASN A 80 -3.06 11.28 5.31
C ASN A 80 -2.02 11.87 6.28
N TYR A 81 -0.78 12.07 5.82
CA TYR A 81 0.27 12.73 6.60
C TYR A 81 -0.16 14.16 7.00
N ALA A 82 -0.70 14.94 6.07
CA ALA A 82 -1.20 16.28 6.34
C ALA A 82 -2.34 16.29 7.37
N ARG A 83 -3.29 15.33 7.31
CA ARG A 83 -4.37 15.22 8.31
C ARG A 83 -3.82 14.94 9.72
N ASN A 84 -2.82 14.06 9.83
CA ASN A 84 -2.18 13.80 11.12
C ASN A 84 -1.50 15.05 11.68
N LEU A 85 -0.80 15.82 10.82
CA LEU A 85 -0.20 17.09 11.21
C LEU A 85 -1.25 18.10 11.67
N VAL A 86 -2.37 18.23 10.95
CA VAL A 86 -3.49 19.10 11.34
C VAL A 86 -4.00 18.72 12.73
N SER A 87 -4.29 17.44 12.98
CA SER A 87 -4.75 16.99 14.30
C SER A 87 -3.76 17.35 15.42
N MET A 88 -2.45 17.17 15.19
CA MET A 88 -1.42 17.54 16.17
C MET A 88 -1.32 19.05 16.37
N LEU A 89 -1.48 19.86 15.33
CA LEU A 89 -1.53 21.32 15.46
C LEU A 89 -2.71 21.76 16.33
N PHE A 90 -3.90 21.20 16.12
CA PHE A 90 -5.06 21.52 16.95
C PHE A 90 -4.87 21.11 18.41
N LEU A 91 -4.26 19.95 18.67
CA LEU A 91 -3.91 19.54 20.04
C LEU A 91 -2.88 20.48 20.68
N GLY A 92 -1.87 20.90 19.92
CA GLY A 92 -0.86 21.86 20.39
C GLY A 92 -1.46 23.22 20.76
N HIS A 93 -2.45 23.70 20.01
CA HIS A 93 -3.17 24.94 20.33
C HIS A 93 -4.02 24.85 21.60
N LEU A 94 -4.48 23.65 21.97
CA LEU A 94 -5.26 23.44 23.20
C LEU A 94 -4.38 23.53 24.44
N GLY A 95 -3.15 23.03 24.36
CA GLY A 95 -2.18 23.10 25.45
C GLY A 95 -1.18 21.94 25.43
N HIS A 96 -0.11 22.08 26.21
CA HIS A 96 0.94 21.05 26.29
C HIS A 96 0.42 19.72 26.87
N VAL A 97 -0.55 19.76 27.79
CA VAL A 97 -1.13 18.54 28.41
C VAL A 97 -2.02 17.81 27.41
N GLU A 98 -2.83 18.53 26.64
CA GLU A 98 -3.70 18.00 25.60
C GLU A 98 -2.89 17.41 24.44
N LEU A 99 -1.80 18.08 24.05
CA LEU A 99 -0.86 17.56 23.06
C LEU A 99 -0.22 16.25 23.52
N ALA A 100 0.30 16.20 24.76
CA ALA A 100 0.89 14.99 25.32
C ALA A 100 -0.14 13.84 25.41
N ALA A 101 -1.34 14.13 25.90
CA ALA A 101 -2.42 13.14 25.99
C ALA A 101 -2.86 12.64 24.61
N GLY A 102 -3.01 13.53 23.63
CA GLY A 102 -3.38 13.17 22.26
C GLY A 102 -2.30 12.35 21.56
N ALA A 103 -1.02 12.70 21.73
CA ALA A 103 0.10 11.92 21.21
C ALA A 103 0.15 10.52 21.85
N LEU A 104 0.00 10.43 23.17
CA LEU A 104 -0.08 9.16 23.89
C LEU A 104 -1.25 8.30 23.41
N SER A 105 -2.43 8.89 23.21
CA SER A 105 -3.59 8.19 22.66
C SER A 105 -3.37 7.66 21.25
N VAL A 106 -2.79 8.47 20.36
CA VAL A 106 -2.50 8.06 18.98
C VAL A 106 -1.48 6.93 18.97
N GLY A 107 -0.40 7.01 19.75
CA GLY A 107 0.58 5.92 19.90
C GLY A 107 -0.07 4.64 20.44
N PHE A 108 -0.87 4.75 21.51
CA PHE A 108 -1.59 3.62 22.07
C PHE A 108 -2.55 2.98 21.05
N ALA A 109 -3.30 3.78 20.30
CA ALA A 109 -4.20 3.31 19.24
C ALA A 109 -3.43 2.64 18.09
N ASN A 110 -2.29 3.19 17.70
CA ASN A 110 -1.43 2.62 16.67
C ASN A 110 -0.91 1.25 17.08
N ILE A 111 -0.39 1.10 18.30
CA ILE A 111 0.14 -0.16 18.82
C ILE A 111 -0.96 -1.22 18.93
N THR A 112 -2.09 -0.85 19.52
CA THR A 112 -3.07 -1.83 19.99
C THR A 112 -4.25 -2.06 19.04
N GLY A 113 -4.43 -1.22 18.03
CA GLY A 113 -5.59 -1.27 17.15
C GLY A 113 -5.28 -1.03 15.68
N TYR A 114 -4.84 0.17 15.32
CA TYR A 114 -4.73 0.56 13.91
C TYR A 114 -3.70 -0.26 13.13
N SER A 115 -2.52 -0.57 13.70
CA SER A 115 -1.54 -1.45 13.06
C SER A 115 -2.07 -2.87 12.84
N ILE A 116 -2.82 -3.41 13.81
CA ILE A 116 -3.44 -4.74 13.72
C ILE A 116 -4.50 -4.77 12.62
N ILE A 117 -5.44 -3.83 12.62
CA ILE A 117 -6.51 -3.77 11.60
C ILE A 117 -5.92 -3.55 10.21
N PHE A 118 -4.95 -2.64 10.07
CA PHE A 118 -4.29 -2.37 8.80
C PHE A 118 -3.50 -3.60 8.30
N GLY A 119 -2.69 -4.21 9.17
CA GLY A 119 -1.86 -5.35 8.81
C GLY A 119 -2.65 -6.62 8.50
N LEU A 120 -3.75 -6.89 9.21
CA LEU A 120 -4.66 -7.99 8.87
C LEU A 120 -5.36 -7.73 7.52
N ALA A 121 -5.77 -6.49 7.24
CA ALA A 121 -6.37 -6.13 5.95
C ALA A 121 -5.40 -6.37 4.79
N MET A 122 -4.11 -6.02 4.95
CA MET A 122 -3.08 -6.20 3.91
C MET A 122 -2.95 -7.66 3.44
N GLY A 123 -3.28 -8.66 4.28
CA GLY A 123 -3.28 -10.07 3.88
C GLY A 123 -4.24 -10.41 2.74
N MET A 124 -5.24 -9.57 2.47
CA MET A 124 -6.16 -9.78 1.35
C MET A 124 -5.59 -9.33 -0.01
N GLU A 125 -4.55 -8.48 -0.03
CA GLU A 125 -4.02 -7.88 -1.26
C GLU A 125 -3.58 -8.93 -2.30
N PRO A 126 -2.81 -9.98 -1.95
CA PRO A 126 -2.45 -11.03 -2.91
C PRO A 126 -3.67 -11.75 -3.48
N ILE A 127 -4.67 -12.05 -2.63
CA ILE A 127 -5.90 -12.74 -3.06
C ILE A 127 -6.67 -11.85 -4.04
N CYS A 128 -6.85 -10.58 -3.71
CA CYS A 128 -7.60 -9.65 -4.55
C CYS A 128 -6.89 -9.37 -5.87
N GLY A 129 -5.59 -9.10 -5.85
CA GLY A 129 -4.81 -8.87 -7.07
C GLY A 129 -4.81 -10.10 -7.98
N GLN A 130 -4.60 -11.29 -7.44
CA GLN A 130 -4.65 -12.53 -8.22
C GLN A 130 -6.07 -12.84 -8.75
N ALA A 131 -7.10 -12.62 -7.94
CA ALA A 131 -8.49 -12.78 -8.38
C ALA A 131 -8.83 -11.83 -9.55
N PHE A 132 -8.38 -10.57 -9.48
CA PHE A 132 -8.55 -9.62 -10.57
C PHE A 132 -7.80 -10.06 -11.83
N GLY A 133 -6.53 -10.45 -11.70
CA GLY A 133 -5.72 -10.97 -12.81
C GLY A 133 -6.36 -12.20 -13.48
N ALA A 134 -6.92 -13.10 -12.68
CA ALA A 134 -7.62 -14.30 -13.13
C ALA A 134 -9.08 -14.06 -13.60
N GLN A 135 -9.54 -12.80 -13.62
CA GLN A 135 -10.93 -12.41 -13.96
C GLN A 135 -12.01 -13.05 -13.05
N LYS A 136 -11.64 -13.40 -11.80
CA LYS A 136 -12.54 -13.99 -10.79
C LYS A 136 -13.19 -12.91 -9.91
N GLN A 137 -14.09 -12.13 -10.49
CA GLN A 137 -14.74 -10.99 -9.79
C GLN A 137 -15.51 -11.40 -8.53
N THR A 138 -16.19 -12.55 -8.54
CA THR A 138 -16.90 -13.07 -7.35
C THR A 138 -15.95 -13.31 -6.19
N LEU A 139 -14.75 -13.85 -6.45
CA LEU A 139 -13.74 -14.09 -5.41
C LEU A 139 -13.19 -12.77 -4.85
N LEU A 140 -12.99 -11.77 -5.71
CA LEU A 140 -12.56 -10.43 -5.31
C LEU A 140 -13.53 -9.81 -4.28
N THR A 141 -14.82 -9.78 -4.60
CA THR A 141 -15.87 -9.21 -3.73
C THR A 141 -16.08 -10.05 -2.47
N LEU A 142 -16.06 -11.38 -2.58
CA LEU A 142 -16.21 -12.25 -1.41
C LEU A 142 -15.05 -12.08 -0.43
N THR A 143 -13.82 -11.92 -0.93
CA THR A 143 -12.64 -11.62 -0.11
C THR A 143 -12.79 -10.30 0.64
N LEU A 144 -13.34 -9.25 0.01
CA LEU A 144 -13.64 -7.99 0.67
C LEU A 144 -14.62 -8.18 1.84
N HIS A 145 -15.77 -8.82 1.60
CA HIS A 145 -16.77 -9.02 2.66
C HIS A 145 -16.23 -9.89 3.81
N ARG A 146 -15.50 -10.98 3.49
CA ARG A 146 -14.86 -11.85 4.48
C ARG A 146 -13.86 -11.07 5.34
N THR A 147 -13.03 -10.23 4.71
CA THR A 147 -12.03 -9.43 5.42
C THR A 147 -12.70 -8.40 6.33
N ILE A 148 -13.73 -7.69 5.86
CA ILE A 148 -14.48 -6.74 6.71
C ILE A 148 -15.10 -7.45 7.93
N ALA A 149 -15.77 -8.59 7.72
CA ALA A 149 -16.36 -9.36 8.82
C ALA A 149 -15.30 -9.83 9.83
N PHE A 150 -14.16 -10.32 9.32
CA PHE A 150 -13.03 -10.74 10.15
C PHE A 150 -12.46 -9.58 10.97
N LEU A 151 -12.22 -8.42 10.36
CA LEU A 151 -11.71 -7.23 11.07
C LEU A 151 -12.70 -6.71 12.11
N LEU A 152 -14.00 -6.73 11.82
CA LEU A 152 -15.03 -6.35 12.79
C LEU A 152 -15.01 -7.27 14.02
N LEU A 153 -14.78 -8.57 13.87
CA LEU A 153 -14.61 -9.47 15.02
C LEU A 153 -13.35 -9.13 15.82
N ILE A 154 -12.23 -8.84 15.16
CA ILE A 154 -10.98 -8.44 15.82
C ILE A 154 -11.11 -7.08 16.50
N SER A 155 -11.97 -6.19 16.01
CA SER A 155 -12.22 -4.88 16.63
C SER A 155 -12.90 -4.96 18.00
N ILE A 156 -13.58 -6.07 18.32
CA ILE A 156 -14.27 -6.28 19.60
C ILE A 156 -13.30 -6.31 20.79
N PRO A 157 -12.26 -7.18 20.82
CA PRO A 157 -11.29 -7.17 21.92
C PRO A 157 -10.49 -5.86 21.98
N ILE A 158 -10.19 -5.23 20.84
CA ILE A 158 -9.52 -3.91 20.79
C ILE A 158 -10.40 -2.83 21.44
N THR A 159 -11.71 -2.85 21.17
CA THR A 159 -12.67 -1.94 21.82
C THR A 159 -12.67 -2.13 23.33
N PHE A 160 -12.71 -3.39 23.82
CA PHE A 160 -12.67 -3.66 25.26
C PHE A 160 -11.39 -3.14 25.90
N LEU A 161 -10.26 -3.27 25.21
CA LEU A 161 -8.97 -2.71 25.64
C LEU A 161 -9.03 -1.19 25.76
N TRP A 162 -9.54 -0.49 24.73
CA TRP A 162 -9.63 0.97 24.71
C TRP A 162 -10.61 1.52 25.77
N LEU A 163 -11.68 0.78 26.08
CA LEU A 163 -12.62 1.14 27.16
C LEU A 163 -11.95 1.16 28.55
N HIS A 164 -10.86 0.41 28.73
CA HIS A 164 -10.12 0.26 29.98
C HIS A 164 -8.73 0.93 29.95
N VAL A 165 -8.48 1.81 28.98
CA VAL A 165 -7.15 2.38 28.76
C VAL A 165 -6.63 3.19 29.95
N ASP A 166 -7.50 3.86 30.72
CA ASP A 166 -7.10 4.58 31.91
C ASP A 166 -6.45 3.68 32.96
N LYS A 167 -7.02 2.51 33.23
CA LYS A 167 -6.46 1.54 34.18
C LYS A 167 -5.07 1.06 33.73
N ILE A 168 -4.90 0.87 32.42
CA ILE A 168 -3.64 0.42 31.82
C ILE A 168 -2.58 1.53 31.92
N LEU A 169 -2.93 2.76 31.55
CA LEU A 169 -2.01 3.89 31.61
C LEU A 169 -1.61 4.22 33.06
N LEU A 170 -2.54 4.16 34.02
CA LEU A 170 -2.21 4.31 35.44
C LEU A 170 -1.32 3.18 35.96
N LEU A 171 -1.51 1.94 35.48
CA LEU A 171 -0.62 0.82 35.81
C LEU A 171 0.80 1.03 35.26
N LEU A 172 0.92 1.74 34.14
CA LEU A 172 2.19 2.18 33.54
C LEU A 172 2.72 3.49 34.16
N ASP A 173 2.20 3.88 35.33
CA ASP A 173 2.62 5.05 36.10
C ASP A 173 2.52 6.38 35.33
N GLN A 174 1.54 6.49 34.41
CA GLN A 174 1.28 7.73 33.70
C GLN A 174 0.55 8.74 34.60
N ASP A 175 0.82 10.03 34.36
CA ASP A 175 0.16 11.12 35.06
C ASP A 175 -1.38 10.99 34.95
N PRO A 176 -2.14 11.11 36.07
CA PRO A 176 -3.59 10.94 36.07
C PRO A 176 -4.34 11.93 35.16
N LYS A 177 -3.84 13.15 35.00
CA LYS A 177 -4.46 14.18 34.15
C LYS A 177 -4.25 13.85 32.67
N ILE A 178 -3.03 13.49 32.26
CA ILE A 178 -2.73 13.01 30.91
C ILE A 178 -3.57 11.76 30.61
N THR A 179 -3.62 10.81 31.55
CA THR A 179 -4.37 9.56 31.42
C THR A 179 -5.87 9.80 31.22
N SER A 180 -6.47 10.73 31.98
CA SER A 180 -7.89 11.09 31.84
C SER A 180 -8.20 11.64 30.44
N LEU A 181 -7.37 12.56 29.93
CA LEU A 181 -7.52 13.13 28.59
C LEU A 181 -7.27 12.09 27.50
N ALA A 182 -6.28 11.22 27.68
CA ALA A 182 -5.95 10.17 26.74
C ALA A 182 -7.09 9.15 26.59
N ARG A 183 -7.73 8.80 27.71
CA ARG A 183 -8.96 8.00 27.71
C ARG A 183 -10.07 8.69 26.95
N ILE A 184 -10.31 9.98 27.19
CA ILE A 184 -11.34 10.74 26.46
C ILE A 184 -11.07 10.68 24.96
N TYR A 185 -9.84 10.96 24.51
CA TYR A 185 -9.51 10.90 23.08
C TYR A 185 -9.83 9.52 22.49
N LEU A 186 -9.36 8.43 23.12
CA LEU A 186 -9.57 7.06 22.63
C LEU A 186 -11.03 6.64 22.60
N LEU A 187 -11.83 7.02 23.59
CA LEU A 187 -13.27 6.75 23.60
C LEU A 187 -13.99 7.43 22.44
N TYR A 188 -13.60 8.67 22.11
CA TYR A 188 -14.14 9.38 20.95
C TYR A 188 -13.56 8.90 19.61
N ALA A 189 -12.41 8.21 19.62
CA ALA A 189 -11.83 7.56 18.46
C ALA A 189 -12.41 6.16 18.18
N LEU A 190 -13.18 5.55 19.11
CA LEU A 190 -13.78 4.22 18.91
C LEU A 190 -14.56 4.07 17.58
N PRO A 191 -15.40 5.03 17.14
CA PRO A 191 -16.06 4.90 15.84
C PRO A 191 -15.08 4.79 14.67
N ASP A 192 -13.91 5.42 14.77
CA ASP A 192 -12.88 5.35 13.75
C ASP A 192 -12.30 3.94 13.61
N LEU A 193 -12.15 3.21 14.72
CA LEU A 193 -11.71 1.80 14.70
C LEU A 193 -12.61 0.94 13.77
N PHE A 194 -13.94 1.10 13.89
CA PHE A 194 -14.89 0.38 13.05
C PHE A 194 -14.88 0.87 11.60
N LEU A 195 -14.72 2.18 11.38
CA LEU A 195 -14.58 2.73 10.02
C LEU A 195 -13.35 2.18 9.33
N GLN A 196 -12.23 2.01 10.05
CA GLN A 196 -11.00 1.46 9.50
C GLN A 196 -11.14 -0.03 9.13
N CYS A 197 -12.01 -0.78 9.81
CA CYS A 197 -12.36 -2.17 9.43
C CYS A 197 -13.04 -2.25 8.06
N ILE A 198 -13.68 -1.16 7.60
CA ILE A 198 -14.33 -1.07 6.28
C ILE A 198 -13.38 -0.41 5.28
N LEU A 199 -12.81 0.73 5.65
CA LEU A 199 -12.04 1.60 4.77
C LEU A 199 -10.74 0.94 4.28
N ASN A 200 -10.02 0.22 5.14
CA ASN A 200 -8.76 -0.43 4.75
C ASN A 200 -8.98 -1.54 3.71
N PRO A 201 -9.85 -2.54 3.95
CA PRO A 201 -10.18 -3.54 2.93
C PRO A 201 -10.71 -2.92 1.64
N PHE A 202 -11.53 -1.87 1.74
CA PHE A 202 -12.15 -1.27 0.57
C PHE A 202 -11.14 -0.51 -0.31
N ARG A 203 -10.16 0.18 0.29
CA ARG A 203 -9.04 0.75 -0.46
C ARG A 203 -8.23 -0.32 -1.18
N ILE A 204 -7.94 -1.44 -0.52
CA ILE A 204 -7.22 -2.57 -1.13
C ILE A 204 -8.02 -3.15 -2.30
N TYR A 205 -9.32 -3.33 -2.12
CA TYR A 205 -10.25 -3.83 -3.15
C TYR A 205 -10.26 -2.94 -4.41
N LEU A 206 -10.38 -1.62 -4.25
CA LEU A 206 -10.36 -0.67 -5.36
C LEU A 206 -8.96 -0.61 -6.01
N ARG A 207 -7.90 -0.56 -5.20
CA ARG A 207 -6.52 -0.53 -5.68
C ARG A 207 -6.15 -1.78 -6.48
N SER A 208 -6.58 -2.97 -6.04
CA SER A 208 -6.34 -4.25 -6.74
C SER A 208 -6.90 -4.27 -8.17
N GLN A 209 -7.85 -3.37 -8.48
CA GLN A 209 -8.49 -3.19 -9.78
C GLN A 209 -7.94 -1.98 -10.56
N ASN A 210 -6.86 -1.35 -10.07
CA ASN A 210 -6.29 -0.11 -10.60
C ASN A 210 -7.20 1.13 -10.45
N ILE A 211 -8.15 1.09 -9.51
CA ILE A 211 -9.08 2.19 -9.20
C ILE A 211 -8.50 3.05 -8.06
N THR A 212 -7.45 3.81 -8.37
CA THR A 212 -6.68 4.58 -7.37
C THR A 212 -6.95 6.08 -7.42
N ASN A 213 -7.27 6.64 -8.59
CA ASN A 213 -7.64 8.05 -8.74
C ASN A 213 -8.84 8.47 -7.87
N PRO A 214 -9.94 7.69 -7.79
CA PRO A 214 -11.05 8.01 -6.89
C PRO A 214 -10.63 8.00 -5.42
N ILE A 215 -9.74 7.09 -5.02
CA ILE A 215 -9.19 7.05 -3.66
C ILE A 215 -8.48 8.36 -3.33
N ALA A 216 -7.63 8.84 -4.24
CA ALA A 216 -6.92 10.11 -4.06
C ALA A 216 -7.87 11.31 -3.99
N LEU A 217 -8.83 11.40 -4.92
CA LEU A 217 -9.80 12.49 -4.96
C LEU A 217 -10.69 12.52 -3.72
N CYS A 218 -11.25 11.39 -3.32
CA CYS A 218 -12.06 11.32 -2.10
C CYS A 218 -11.22 11.62 -0.85
N SER A 219 -9.96 11.21 -0.81
CA SER A 219 -9.05 11.52 0.29
C SER A 219 -8.72 13.01 0.37
N PHE A 220 -8.65 13.69 -0.78
CA PHE A 220 -8.47 15.14 -0.84
C PHE A 220 -9.67 15.85 -0.23
N VAL A 221 -10.89 15.50 -0.68
CA VAL A 221 -12.14 16.05 -0.11
C VAL A 221 -12.24 15.78 1.39
N ALA A 222 -11.97 14.55 1.82
CA ALA A 222 -11.99 14.18 3.25
C ALA A 222 -10.96 14.96 4.08
N SER A 223 -9.82 15.35 3.48
CA SER A 223 -8.82 16.20 4.15
C SER A 223 -9.28 17.63 4.32
N LEU A 224 -10.00 18.19 3.33
CA LEU A 224 -10.64 19.50 3.48
C LEU A 224 -11.73 19.47 4.57
N VAL A 225 -12.58 18.43 4.55
CA VAL A 225 -13.58 18.18 5.60
C VAL A 225 -12.91 18.10 6.96
N HIS A 226 -11.78 17.38 7.08
CA HIS A 226 -11.04 17.26 8.34
C HIS A 226 -10.61 18.61 8.91
N ILE A 227 -10.06 19.51 8.08
CA ILE A 227 -9.63 20.85 8.51
C ILE A 227 -10.83 21.67 9.00
N ILE A 228 -11.90 21.70 8.21
CA ILE A 228 -13.12 22.48 8.52
C ILE A 228 -13.76 21.98 9.82
N VAL A 229 -13.91 20.66 9.95
CA VAL A 229 -14.55 20.04 11.12
C VAL A 229 -13.68 20.22 12.37
N ASN A 230 -12.36 20.05 12.29
CA ASN A 230 -11.49 20.34 13.44
C ASN A 230 -11.62 21.81 13.87
N HIS A 231 -11.58 22.75 12.91
CA HIS A 231 -11.75 24.16 13.23
C HIS A 231 -13.07 24.42 13.96
N TYR A 232 -14.18 23.91 13.41
CA TYR A 232 -15.50 24.08 13.97
C TYR A 232 -15.65 23.44 15.36
N LEU A 233 -15.26 22.17 15.52
CA LEU A 233 -15.40 21.45 16.79
C LEU A 233 -14.50 22.06 17.89
N VAL A 234 -13.27 22.41 17.55
CA VAL A 234 -12.28 22.86 18.54
C VAL A 234 -12.45 24.34 18.89
N HIS A 235 -12.59 25.23 17.91
CA HIS A 235 -12.66 26.68 18.17
C HIS A 235 -14.08 27.19 18.39
N VAL A 236 -15.04 26.75 17.58
CA VAL A 236 -16.42 27.27 17.65
C VAL A 236 -17.18 26.60 18.78
N LEU A 237 -17.21 25.25 18.79
CA LEU A 237 -17.91 24.49 19.83
C LEU A 237 -17.10 24.27 21.11
N LYS A 238 -15.83 24.67 21.12
CA LYS A 238 -14.91 24.56 22.29
C LYS A 238 -14.90 23.18 22.92
N THR A 239 -14.92 22.15 22.07
CA THR A 239 -15.01 20.77 22.53
C THR A 239 -13.67 20.22 23.06
N GLY A 240 -12.55 20.90 22.85
CA GLY A 240 -11.23 20.47 23.33
C GLY A 240 -10.77 19.18 22.65
N ILE A 241 -10.11 18.30 23.41
CA ILE A 241 -9.46 17.08 22.88
C ILE A 241 -10.44 16.11 22.18
N LYS A 242 -11.70 16.01 22.65
CA LYS A 242 -12.74 15.19 22.00
C LYS A 242 -13.06 15.70 20.59
N GLY A 243 -12.96 17.02 20.35
CA GLY A 243 -13.20 17.62 19.04
C GLY A 243 -12.18 17.17 18.01
N VAL A 244 -10.91 17.04 18.42
CA VAL A 244 -9.84 16.54 17.54
C VAL A 244 -10.08 15.08 17.18
N ALA A 245 -10.38 14.23 18.16
CA ALA A 245 -10.69 12.82 17.93
C ALA A 245 -11.90 12.65 16.98
N MET A 246 -12.99 13.40 17.22
CA MET A 246 -14.16 13.40 16.34
C MET A 246 -13.86 13.94 14.94
N GLY A 247 -12.94 14.90 14.79
CA GLY A 247 -12.50 15.39 13.50
C GLY A 247 -11.89 14.30 12.62
N VAL A 248 -11.13 13.37 13.22
CA VAL A 248 -10.61 12.17 12.53
C VAL A 248 -11.76 11.25 12.10
N VAL A 249 -12.67 10.93 13.03
CA VAL A 249 -13.84 10.08 12.76
C VAL A 249 -14.67 10.63 11.60
N VAL A 250 -15.03 11.92 11.62
CA VAL A 250 -15.85 12.54 10.58
C VAL A 250 -15.12 12.56 9.23
N ALA A 251 -13.81 12.79 9.23
CA ALA A 251 -13.02 12.73 8.00
C ALA A 251 -13.00 11.32 7.40
N ASN A 252 -12.72 10.29 8.20
CA ASN A 252 -12.70 8.91 7.72
C ASN A 252 -14.11 8.39 7.37
N PHE A 253 -15.15 8.83 8.08
CA PHE A 253 -16.54 8.59 7.71
C PHE A 253 -16.86 9.20 6.34
N SER A 254 -16.52 10.48 6.14
CA SER A 254 -16.74 11.18 4.86
C SER A 254 -16.03 10.48 3.72
N LEU A 255 -14.78 10.05 3.93
CA LEU A 255 -14.01 9.30 2.94
C LEU A 255 -14.69 7.97 2.60
N THR A 256 -15.13 7.24 3.63
CA THR A 256 -15.81 5.95 3.45
C THR A 256 -17.09 6.13 2.63
N MET A 257 -17.92 7.10 2.98
CA MET A 257 -19.15 7.41 2.25
C MET A 257 -18.88 7.83 0.81
N LEU A 258 -17.91 8.71 0.57
CA LEU A 258 -17.54 9.14 -0.79
C LEU A 258 -17.09 7.97 -1.67
N LEU A 259 -16.29 7.04 -1.13
CA LEU A 259 -15.86 5.86 -1.87
C LEU A 259 -17.01 4.88 -2.13
N LEU A 260 -17.92 4.70 -1.16
CA LEU A 260 -19.11 3.87 -1.34
C LEU A 260 -20.03 4.47 -2.42
N CYS A 261 -20.26 5.78 -2.39
CA CYS A 261 -21.01 6.50 -3.43
C CYS A 261 -20.35 6.33 -4.80
N TYR A 262 -19.02 6.51 -4.89
CA TYR A 262 -18.28 6.28 -6.13
C TYR A 262 -18.48 4.85 -6.65
N ALA A 263 -18.36 3.86 -5.77
CA ALA A 263 -18.49 2.47 -6.16
C ALA A 263 -19.92 2.09 -6.57
N TYR A 264 -20.95 2.71 -5.98
CA TYR A 264 -22.35 2.50 -6.39
C TYR A 264 -22.65 3.14 -7.76
N SER A 265 -22.09 4.32 -8.03
CA SER A 265 -22.34 5.04 -9.29
C SER A 265 -21.44 4.61 -10.45
N SER A 266 -20.26 4.05 -10.17
CA SER A 266 -19.26 3.70 -11.18
C SER A 266 -19.59 2.38 -11.87
N GLU A 267 -19.60 2.40 -13.21
CA GLU A 267 -19.75 1.17 -14.01
C GLU A 267 -18.67 0.14 -13.72
N ALA A 268 -17.45 0.61 -13.41
CA ALA A 268 -16.31 -0.24 -13.09
C ALA A 268 -16.54 -1.10 -11.82
N CYS A 269 -17.46 -0.70 -10.94
CA CYS A 269 -17.75 -1.38 -9.68
C CYS A 269 -19.13 -2.06 -9.66
N LYS A 270 -19.95 -1.96 -10.72
CA LYS A 270 -21.35 -2.47 -10.74
C LYS A 270 -21.45 -3.97 -10.40
N MET A 271 -20.49 -4.79 -10.83
CA MET A 271 -20.50 -6.23 -10.57
C MET A 271 -20.17 -6.59 -9.11
N ALA A 272 -19.47 -5.70 -8.40
CA ALA A 272 -19.16 -5.85 -6.98
C ALA A 272 -20.42 -5.88 -6.12
N TRP A 273 -21.36 -4.98 -6.42
CA TRP A 273 -22.57 -4.75 -5.64
C TRP A 273 -23.69 -5.74 -5.94
N ASN A 274 -23.62 -6.43 -7.09
CA ASN A 274 -24.57 -7.49 -7.45
C ASN A 274 -24.31 -8.81 -6.71
N THR A 275 -23.20 -8.94 -5.99
CA THR A 275 -22.95 -10.11 -5.14
C THR A 275 -23.64 -9.89 -3.81
N THR A 276 -24.81 -10.52 -3.62
CA THR A 276 -25.58 -10.46 -2.37
C THR A 276 -24.68 -10.76 -1.17
N LEU A 277 -24.86 -10.01 -0.08
CA LEU A 277 -24.25 -10.29 1.21
C LEU A 277 -24.74 -11.66 1.71
N SER A 278 -24.05 -12.72 1.30
CA SER A 278 -24.34 -14.10 1.67
C SER A 278 -23.61 -14.47 2.96
N PHE A 279 -24.15 -15.41 3.73
CA PHE A 279 -23.46 -16.03 4.88
C PHE A 279 -22.13 -16.70 4.50
N ASP A 280 -21.82 -16.81 3.21
CA ASP A 280 -20.51 -17.23 2.69
C ASP A 280 -19.36 -16.30 3.12
N CYS A 281 -19.65 -15.09 3.62
CA CYS A 281 -18.66 -14.22 4.24
C CYS A 281 -18.07 -14.79 5.55
N PHE A 282 -18.70 -15.80 6.17
CA PHE A 282 -18.20 -16.49 7.37
C PHE A 282 -17.55 -17.84 7.07
N ARG A 283 -17.39 -18.20 5.79
CA ARG A 283 -16.80 -19.47 5.36
C ARG A 283 -15.38 -19.27 4.83
N GLU A 284 -14.56 -20.32 4.93
CA GLU A 284 -13.22 -20.43 4.32
C GLU A 284 -12.20 -19.34 4.72
N TRP A 285 -12.23 -18.90 5.97
CA TRP A 285 -11.27 -17.90 6.46
C TRP A 285 -9.83 -18.39 6.48
N GLY A 286 -9.58 -19.72 6.41
CA GLY A 286 -8.24 -20.29 6.47
C GLY A 286 -7.26 -19.66 5.48
N THR A 287 -7.69 -19.39 4.24
CA THR A 287 -6.83 -18.76 3.22
C THR A 287 -6.51 -17.30 3.56
N ILE A 288 -7.50 -16.53 4.03
CA ILE A 288 -7.31 -15.13 4.42
C ILE A 288 -6.41 -15.06 5.65
N ILE A 289 -6.69 -15.85 6.69
CA ILE A 289 -5.94 -15.87 7.95
C ILE A 289 -4.46 -16.23 7.70
N ARG A 290 -4.20 -17.21 6.83
CA ARG A 290 -2.84 -17.64 6.49
C ARG A 290 -1.98 -16.52 5.90
N LEU A 291 -2.59 -15.56 5.18
CA LEU A 291 -1.89 -14.39 4.63
C LEU A 291 -1.97 -13.17 5.54
N ALA A 292 -3.06 -13.01 6.28
CA ALA A 292 -3.31 -11.91 7.20
C ALA A 292 -2.40 -11.93 8.42
N ILE A 293 -2.16 -13.09 9.04
CA ILE A 293 -1.31 -13.18 10.25
C ILE A 293 0.13 -12.71 9.96
N PRO A 294 0.85 -13.23 8.94
CA PRO A 294 2.20 -12.77 8.64
C PRO A 294 2.24 -11.29 8.25
N SER A 295 1.25 -10.81 7.48
CA SER A 295 1.14 -9.41 7.09
C SER A 295 0.93 -8.51 8.32
N CYS A 296 0.08 -8.94 9.26
CA CYS A 296 -0.17 -8.25 10.52
C CYS A 296 1.09 -8.18 11.38
N ILE A 297 1.80 -9.29 11.54
CA ILE A 297 3.05 -9.32 12.31
C ILE A 297 4.08 -8.34 11.69
N SER A 298 4.26 -8.38 10.37
CA SER A 298 5.20 -7.48 9.68
C SER A 298 4.87 -6.01 9.91
N VAL A 299 3.60 -5.61 9.71
CA VAL A 299 3.15 -4.23 9.91
C VAL A 299 3.26 -3.81 11.38
N CYS A 300 2.82 -4.67 12.31
CA CYS A 300 2.87 -4.36 13.74
C CYS A 300 4.31 -4.18 14.20
N LEU A 301 5.23 -5.06 13.82
CA LEU A 301 6.64 -4.94 14.19
C LEU A 301 7.27 -3.63 13.65
N GLU A 302 6.93 -3.25 12.42
CA GLU A 302 7.39 -1.97 11.86
C GLU A 302 6.88 -0.78 12.67
N TRP A 303 5.58 -0.75 13.02
CA TRP A 303 4.99 0.37 13.74
C TRP A 303 5.43 0.42 15.20
N TRP A 304 5.47 -0.74 15.87
CA TRP A 304 5.89 -0.86 17.27
C TRP A 304 7.37 -0.53 17.46
N TRP A 305 8.19 -0.78 16.43
CA TRP A 305 9.60 -0.38 16.46
C TRP A 305 9.78 1.13 16.67
N TYR A 306 8.97 1.95 15.99
CA TYR A 306 9.03 3.41 16.16
C TYR A 306 8.64 3.85 17.57
N GLU A 307 7.63 3.21 18.17
CA GLU A 307 7.19 3.50 19.54
C GLU A 307 8.26 3.06 20.56
N LEU A 308 8.89 1.90 20.33
CA LEU A 308 10.02 1.44 21.14
C LEU A 308 11.22 2.40 21.05
N MET A 309 11.51 2.94 19.86
CA MET A 309 12.57 3.94 19.70
C MET A 309 12.32 5.19 20.54
N ILE A 310 11.07 5.68 20.62
CA ILE A 310 10.72 6.82 21.48
C ILE A 310 11.00 6.49 22.94
N ILE A 311 10.58 5.31 23.41
CA ILE A 311 10.82 4.86 24.79
C ILE A 311 12.32 4.80 25.08
N LEU A 312 13.11 4.19 24.19
CA LEU A 312 14.57 4.09 24.35
C LEU A 312 15.23 5.47 24.37
N CYS A 313 14.79 6.42 23.56
CA CYS A 313 15.26 7.81 23.60
C CYS A 313 14.93 8.51 24.92
N GLY A 314 13.78 8.19 25.52
CA GLY A 314 13.39 8.69 26.85
C GLY A 314 14.24 8.15 28.01
N LEU A 315 15.03 7.10 27.77
CA LEU A 315 15.95 6.53 28.76
C LEU A 315 17.40 7.06 28.61
N LEU A 316 17.68 7.85 27.58
CA LEU A 316 18.99 8.44 27.35
C LEU A 316 19.21 9.69 28.22
N SER A 317 20.49 10.08 28.40
CA SER A 317 20.85 11.33 29.07
C SER A 317 20.29 12.52 28.28
N GLY A 318 19.60 13.43 28.96
CA GLY A 318 18.85 14.50 28.29
C GLY A 318 17.61 13.98 27.56
N PRO A 319 16.64 13.36 28.27
CA PRO A 319 15.49 12.71 27.66
C PRO A 319 14.59 13.70 26.91
N GLN A 320 14.44 14.93 27.40
CA GLN A 320 13.65 15.98 26.72
C GLN A 320 14.21 16.31 25.33
N GLU A 321 15.53 16.51 25.23
CA GLU A 321 16.21 16.81 23.97
C GLU A 321 16.14 15.63 23.00
N THR A 322 16.43 14.44 23.51
CA THR A 322 16.51 13.21 22.70
C THR A 322 15.14 12.79 22.17
N VAL A 323 14.10 12.81 23.02
CA VAL A 323 12.71 12.51 22.64
C VAL A 323 12.19 13.55 21.64
N SER A 324 12.52 14.82 21.83
CA SER A 324 12.16 15.86 20.86
C SER A 324 12.83 15.62 19.51
N ALA A 325 14.14 15.32 19.49
CA ALA A 325 14.89 15.06 18.26
C ALA A 325 14.35 13.83 17.50
N ILE A 326 14.12 12.70 18.19
CA ILE A 326 13.56 11.50 17.54
C ILE A 326 12.14 11.75 17.05
N GLY A 327 11.33 12.56 17.75
CA GLY A 327 10.00 12.96 17.31
C GLY A 327 10.03 13.67 15.96
N VAL A 328 10.92 14.66 15.78
CA VAL A 328 11.05 15.33 14.47
C VAL A 328 11.58 14.35 13.42
N LEU A 329 12.57 13.51 13.75
CA LEU A 329 13.12 12.51 12.83
C LEU A 329 12.04 11.53 12.34
N MET A 330 11.16 11.09 13.22
CA MET A 330 10.04 10.22 12.88
C MET A 330 9.04 10.88 11.94
N GLN A 331 8.71 12.16 12.17
CA GLN A 331 7.82 12.90 11.28
C GLN A 331 8.41 13.04 9.87
N MET A 332 9.71 13.35 9.77
CA MET A 332 10.40 13.41 8.48
C MET A 332 10.49 12.04 7.81
N THR A 333 10.76 11.00 8.60
CA THR A 333 10.76 9.61 8.11
C THR A 333 9.39 9.23 7.56
N ALA A 334 8.31 9.53 8.28
CA ALA A 334 6.95 9.25 7.85
C ALA A 334 6.60 9.96 6.53
N LEU A 335 7.01 11.23 6.37
CA LEU A 335 6.83 11.98 5.11
C LEU A 335 7.56 11.31 3.94
N VAL A 336 8.83 10.97 4.13
CA VAL A 336 9.67 10.36 3.09
C VAL A 336 9.21 8.93 2.78
N TYR A 337 8.69 8.20 3.76
CA TYR A 337 8.20 6.83 3.62
C TYR A 337 6.93 6.72 2.74
N VAL A 338 6.19 7.81 2.53
CA VAL A 338 5.01 7.83 1.65
C VAL A 338 5.35 7.38 0.21
N PHE A 339 6.52 7.76 -0.29
CA PHE A 339 6.94 7.45 -1.66
C PHE A 339 7.26 5.95 -1.87
N PRO A 340 8.17 5.32 -1.10
CA PRO A 340 8.46 3.90 -1.25
C PRO A 340 7.26 3.01 -0.89
N SER A 341 6.45 3.38 0.11
CA SER A 341 5.23 2.62 0.44
C SER A 341 4.21 2.66 -0.71
N SER A 342 4.05 3.81 -1.38
CA SER A 342 3.16 3.93 -2.54
C SER A 342 3.64 3.14 -3.75
N LEU A 343 4.95 3.11 -3.99
CA LEU A 343 5.55 2.22 -4.99
C LEU A 343 5.33 0.75 -4.63
N SER A 344 5.52 0.38 -3.36
CA SER A 344 5.29 -0.99 -2.86
C SER A 344 3.86 -1.47 -3.13
N TYR A 345 2.85 -0.61 -2.91
CA TYR A 345 1.47 -0.95 -3.29
C TYR A 345 1.30 -1.19 -4.80
N GLY A 346 1.94 -0.36 -5.62
CA GLY A 346 1.96 -0.52 -7.08
C GLY A 346 2.56 -1.86 -7.50
N VAL A 347 3.75 -2.18 -6.98
CA VAL A 347 4.46 -3.41 -7.28
C VAL A 347 3.69 -4.63 -6.79
N SER A 348 3.22 -4.64 -5.53
CA SER A 348 2.42 -5.71 -4.94
C SER A 348 1.18 -6.00 -5.78
N THR A 349 0.44 -4.95 -6.14
CA THR A 349 -0.77 -5.06 -6.98
C THR A 349 -0.44 -5.62 -8.37
N ARG A 350 0.56 -5.07 -9.07
CA ARG A 350 0.95 -5.52 -10.43
C ARG A 350 1.43 -6.96 -10.44
N VAL A 351 2.32 -7.33 -9.51
CA VAL A 351 2.81 -8.71 -9.36
C VAL A 351 1.65 -9.68 -9.11
N ALA A 352 0.73 -9.34 -8.21
CA ALA A 352 -0.43 -10.18 -7.92
C ALA A 352 -1.35 -10.33 -9.15
N GLN A 353 -1.59 -9.25 -9.91
CA GLN A 353 -2.39 -9.29 -11.15
C GLN A 353 -1.75 -10.14 -12.24
N GLU A 354 -0.45 -9.98 -12.49
CA GLU A 354 0.25 -10.74 -13.53
C GLU A 354 0.34 -12.23 -13.17
N LEU A 355 0.57 -12.57 -11.89
CA LEU A 355 0.49 -13.95 -11.42
C LEU A 355 -0.92 -14.54 -11.55
N GLY A 356 -1.95 -13.78 -11.19
CA GLY A 356 -3.35 -14.20 -11.37
C GLY A 356 -3.72 -14.46 -12.82
N ALA A 357 -3.15 -13.69 -13.74
CA ALA A 357 -3.34 -13.83 -15.17
C ALA A 357 -2.47 -14.93 -15.83
N GLY A 358 -1.68 -15.68 -15.05
CA GLY A 358 -0.80 -16.73 -15.57
C GLY A 358 0.42 -16.20 -16.33
N ARG A 359 0.88 -14.97 -16.03
CA ARG A 359 2.00 -14.28 -16.70
C ARG A 359 3.19 -14.07 -15.75
N PRO A 360 3.92 -15.14 -15.36
CA PRO A 360 5.01 -15.05 -14.38
C PRO A 360 6.19 -14.19 -14.84
N GLU A 361 6.49 -14.16 -16.14
CA GLU A 361 7.56 -13.30 -16.70
C GLU A 361 7.22 -11.81 -16.55
N SER A 362 5.97 -11.42 -16.79
CA SER A 362 5.50 -10.05 -16.54
C SER A 362 5.53 -9.71 -15.04
N ALA A 363 5.15 -10.64 -14.17
CA ALA A 363 5.27 -10.46 -12.73
C ALA A 363 6.73 -10.25 -12.29
N ARG A 364 7.67 -11.01 -12.86
CA ARG A 364 9.11 -10.86 -12.61
C ARG A 364 9.62 -9.49 -13.07
N LYS A 365 9.20 -9.04 -14.25
CA LYS A 365 9.54 -7.70 -14.78
C LYS A 365 9.02 -6.59 -13.87
N ALA A 366 7.74 -6.63 -13.47
CA ALA A 366 7.14 -5.67 -12.55
C ALA A 366 7.90 -5.59 -11.22
N SER A 367 8.28 -6.75 -10.66
CA SER A 367 9.08 -6.83 -9.44
C SER A 367 10.48 -6.23 -9.61
N MET A 368 11.18 -6.55 -10.71
CA MET A 368 12.53 -6.04 -10.98
C MET A 368 12.54 -4.52 -11.19
N ILE A 369 11.63 -4.00 -12.01
CA ILE A 369 11.47 -2.55 -12.24
C ILE A 369 11.13 -1.87 -10.91
N GLY A 370 10.18 -2.43 -10.15
CA GLY A 370 9.85 -1.98 -8.81
C GLY A 370 11.04 -1.89 -7.87
N ALA A 371 11.91 -2.92 -7.85
CA ALA A 371 13.12 -2.94 -7.03
C ALA A 371 14.13 -1.86 -7.43
N VAL A 372 14.33 -1.63 -8.73
CA VAL A 372 15.22 -0.57 -9.24
C VAL A 372 14.71 0.81 -8.85
N PHE A 373 13.41 1.08 -9.05
CA PHE A 373 12.80 2.33 -8.62
C PHE A 373 12.82 2.49 -7.09
N GLY A 374 12.62 1.41 -6.34
CA GLY A 374 12.71 1.39 -4.89
C GLY A 374 14.11 1.75 -4.38
N ALA A 375 15.16 1.19 -5.00
CA ALA A 375 16.54 1.55 -4.70
C ALA A 375 16.82 3.03 -5.01
N GLY A 376 16.35 3.52 -6.17
CA GLY A 376 16.46 4.93 -6.54
C GLY A 376 15.76 5.87 -5.55
N LEU A 377 14.53 5.52 -5.13
CA LEU A 377 13.80 6.26 -4.10
C LEU A 377 14.52 6.23 -2.75
N GLY A 378 15.16 5.12 -2.38
CA GLY A 378 15.99 5.01 -1.18
C GLY A 378 17.19 5.96 -1.20
N ILE A 379 17.90 6.03 -2.33
CA ILE A 379 19.03 6.97 -2.51
C ILE A 379 18.52 8.42 -2.45
N ALA A 380 17.43 8.73 -3.14
CA ALA A 380 16.82 10.06 -3.13
C ALA A 380 16.35 10.47 -1.72
N ALA A 381 15.73 9.55 -0.98
CA ALA A 381 15.33 9.71 0.40
C ALA A 381 16.54 10.02 1.31
N MET A 382 17.64 9.29 1.15
CA MET A 382 18.87 9.53 1.90
C MET A 382 19.46 10.92 1.59
N ALA A 383 19.56 11.29 0.30
CA ALA A 383 20.03 12.59 -0.11
C ALA A 383 19.16 13.74 0.44
N PHE A 384 17.83 13.57 0.38
CA PHE A 384 16.88 14.52 0.94
C PHE A 384 17.05 14.68 2.46
N ASN A 385 17.18 13.59 3.21
CA ASN A 385 17.39 13.66 4.66
C ASN A 385 18.73 14.32 5.02
N LEU A 386 19.80 14.05 4.28
CA LEU A 386 21.11 14.70 4.47
C LEU A 386 21.05 16.20 4.17
N TRP A 387 20.34 16.60 3.11
CA TRP A 387 20.11 18.01 2.79
C TRP A 387 19.25 18.68 3.85
N ALA A 388 18.14 18.05 4.24
CA ALA A 388 17.25 18.55 5.27
C ALA A 388 17.99 18.72 6.60
N ARG A 389 18.96 17.83 6.93
CA ARG A 389 19.86 17.92 8.10
C ARG A 389 20.45 19.31 8.32
N ALA A 390 20.84 19.98 7.25
CA ALA A 390 21.39 21.33 7.35
C ALA A 390 20.39 22.36 7.86
N TRP A 391 19.08 22.14 7.67
CA TRP A 391 18.02 23.09 8.01
C TRP A 391 17.54 22.94 9.45
N TRP A 392 17.15 21.73 9.88
CA TRP A 392 16.67 21.43 11.24
C TRP A 392 17.75 21.18 12.30
N GLY A 393 18.97 20.78 11.91
CA GLY A 393 20.07 20.50 12.85
C GLY A 393 20.38 21.67 13.82
N PRO A 394 20.39 22.93 13.34
CA PRO A 394 20.53 24.10 14.21
C PRO A 394 19.33 24.30 15.16
N TYR A 395 18.09 24.06 14.70
CA TYR A 395 16.89 24.25 15.52
C TYR A 395 16.74 23.16 16.60
N SER A 396 17.16 21.92 16.35
CA SER A 396 17.16 20.86 17.37
C SER A 396 18.10 21.17 18.55
N LEU A 397 19.22 21.86 18.29
CA LEU A 397 20.13 22.32 19.34
C LEU A 397 19.58 23.55 20.10
N THR A 398 18.69 24.32 19.48
CA THR A 398 18.12 25.53 20.08
C THR A 398 16.88 25.20 20.92
N VAL A 399 16.07 24.22 20.51
CA VAL A 399 14.90 23.72 21.27
C VAL A 399 15.35 22.92 22.50
N ALA A 400 16.53 22.31 22.48
CA ALA A 400 17.15 21.65 23.63
C ALA A 400 17.54 22.61 24.77
N GLN A 401 17.66 23.92 24.50
CA GLN A 401 18.05 24.92 25.48
C GLN A 401 16.86 25.59 26.21
N PHE A 402 15.63 25.16 25.92
CA PHE A 402 14.39 25.56 26.61
C PHE A 402 13.69 24.31 27.16
#